data_AF-A0A0K8RF23-F1
#
_entry.id   AF-A0A0K8RF23-F1
#
_cell.length_a   1.000
_cell.length_b   1.000
_cell.length_c   1.000
_cell.angle_alpha   90.00
_cell.angle_beta   90.00
_cell.angle_gamma   90.00
#
_symmetry.space_group_name_H-M   'P 1'
#
loop_
_entity.id
_entity.type
_entity.pdbx_description
1 polymer ?
#
loop_
_entity_poly.entity_id
_entity_poly.type
_entity_poly.pdbx_seq_one_letter_code
_entity_poly.pdbx_strand_id
1 'polypeptide(L)'
;MCAGVECWPKVRLRSRQERDEGAAKLTILYLIDTTVDATEENVKTFIGSVNTEAEYFLEDSFQLKTILDSRTKYIKGDAPLENLVRENNRYPYVYLDGTIRDLTSHFKTKTHPDIICLVTGYQIYDGDQVRKGYGYSSQKTLCESVVTLLIAYDSYKHNDISQMLARMITDSVNPNKVPHVHQKWSNLTKSMKNYLSECKGSFEQEMLPEGPPPPSTEKQEVPEMTTPPGPPPPPGPPPEATTTAKPELPEPQPPHQPVPPETPQEPSNTEGPTSTTTLNPDYC
;
A
#
# COMPACT_ATOMS: atom_id res chain seq x y z
N MET A 1 -22.89 62.15 11.58
CA MET A 1 -23.03 61.06 12.58
C MET A 1 -23.15 59.75 11.81
N CYS A 2 -22.64 58.67 12.40
CA CYS A 2 -22.02 57.51 11.79
C CYS A 2 -22.83 56.69 10.76
N ALA A 3 -22.15 56.25 9.69
CA ALA A 3 -22.54 55.11 8.88
C ALA A 3 -22.11 53.83 9.61
N GLY A 4 -23.09 53.05 10.10
CA GLY A 4 -22.87 51.74 10.69
C GLY A 4 -22.77 50.69 9.59
N VAL A 5 -21.54 50.31 9.24
CA VAL A 5 -21.30 49.08 8.46
C VAL A 5 -21.34 47.93 9.44
N GLU A 6 -22.44 47.18 9.45
CA GLU A 6 -22.51 45.89 10.13
C GLU A 6 -21.46 44.97 9.51
N CYS A 7 -20.37 44.77 10.25
CA CYS A 7 -19.39 43.75 9.92
C CYS A 7 -20.07 42.38 9.99
N TRP A 8 -20.11 41.69 8.86
CA TRP A 8 -20.56 40.31 8.77
C TRP A 8 -19.84 39.45 9.81
N PRO A 9 -20.51 38.40 10.36
CA PRO A 9 -19.90 37.57 11.39
C PRO A 9 -18.58 37.01 10.88
N LYS A 10 -17.51 37.17 11.68
CA LYS A 10 -16.19 36.58 11.44
C LYS A 10 -16.37 35.10 11.11
N VAL A 11 -16.34 34.77 9.82
CA VAL A 11 -16.18 33.39 9.36
C VAL A 11 -14.79 32.98 9.79
N ARG A 12 -14.68 32.36 10.96
CA ARG A 12 -13.44 31.77 11.43
C ARG A 12 -13.24 30.50 10.62
N LEU A 13 -12.52 30.61 9.51
CA LEU A 13 -12.01 29.47 8.77
C LEU A 13 -11.10 28.70 9.73
N ARG A 14 -11.63 27.63 10.34
CA ARG A 14 -10.81 26.72 11.15
C ARG A 14 -9.70 26.15 10.26
N SER A 15 -8.48 26.16 10.77
CA SER A 15 -7.36 25.54 10.05
C SER A 15 -7.64 24.05 9.85
N ARG A 16 -7.04 23.41 8.84
CA ARG A 16 -7.11 21.94 8.71
C ARG A 16 -6.59 21.26 9.99
N GLN A 17 -5.55 21.82 10.61
CA GLN A 17 -5.03 21.38 11.90
C GLN A 17 -6.10 21.33 13.01
N GLU A 18 -6.91 22.37 13.17
CA GLU A 18 -8.00 22.42 14.16
C GLU A 18 -9.16 21.46 13.84
N ARG A 19 -9.29 20.99 12.58
CA ARG A 19 -10.26 19.95 12.19
C ARG A 19 -9.77 18.54 12.48
N ASP A 20 -8.47 18.36 12.64
CA ASP A 20 -7.84 17.07 12.93
C ASP A 20 -7.60 16.90 14.44
N GLU A 21 -7.65 17.99 15.22
CA GLU A 21 -7.76 17.96 16.69
C GLU A 21 -9.03 17.20 17.11
N GLY A 22 -8.88 15.89 17.35
CA GLY A 22 -9.94 15.00 17.79
C GLY A 22 -10.29 13.87 16.82
N ALA A 23 -9.66 13.81 15.65
CA ALA A 23 -9.77 12.65 14.75
C ALA A 23 -9.02 11.45 15.33
N ALA A 24 -9.60 10.26 15.18
CA ALA A 24 -8.89 9.01 15.44
C ALA A 24 -7.98 8.70 14.24
N LYS A 25 -6.79 8.16 14.51
CA LYS A 25 -5.83 7.78 13.47
C LYS A 25 -5.55 6.29 13.55
N LEU A 26 -5.64 5.60 12.43
CA LEU A 26 -5.25 4.19 12.28
C LEU A 26 -4.14 4.11 11.25
N THR A 27 -3.12 3.31 11.53
CA THR A 27 -2.05 3.02 10.58
C THR A 27 -2.33 1.74 9.81
N ILE A 28 -2.15 1.78 8.49
CA ILE A 28 -2.35 0.64 7.60
C ILE A 28 -1.15 0.45 6.67
N LEU A 29 -0.57 -0.75 6.65
CA LEU A 29 0.44 -1.13 5.65
C LEU A 29 -0.22 -2.03 4.60
N TYR A 30 -0.29 -1.53 3.38
CA TYR A 30 -0.69 -2.30 2.22
C TYR A 30 0.49 -3.10 1.69
N LEU A 31 0.37 -4.42 1.70
CA LEU A 31 1.30 -5.35 1.08
C LEU A 31 0.77 -5.72 -0.30
N ILE A 32 1.49 -5.34 -1.36
CA ILE A 32 1.05 -5.62 -2.73
C ILE A 32 1.65 -6.94 -3.16
N ASP A 33 0.78 -7.92 -3.35
CA ASP A 33 1.15 -9.25 -3.82
C ASP A 33 1.63 -9.22 -5.28
N THR A 34 2.52 -10.14 -5.61
CA THR A 34 3.02 -10.44 -6.95
C THR A 34 1.92 -10.80 -7.96
N THR A 35 0.73 -11.18 -7.50
CA THR A 35 -0.43 -11.51 -8.33
C THR A 35 -1.19 -10.28 -8.85
N VAL A 36 -0.90 -9.08 -8.32
CA VAL A 36 -1.49 -7.83 -8.79
C VAL A 36 -0.80 -7.39 -10.08
N ASP A 37 -1.48 -7.59 -11.21
CA ASP A 37 -1.01 -7.14 -12.53
C ASP A 37 -1.44 -5.69 -12.79
N ALA A 38 -0.75 -4.75 -12.15
CA ALA A 38 -0.99 -3.32 -12.31
C ALA A 38 0.29 -2.49 -12.13
N THR A 39 0.32 -1.30 -12.73
CA THR A 39 1.40 -0.34 -12.53
C THR A 39 1.36 0.25 -11.12
N GLU A 40 2.50 0.75 -10.64
CA GLU A 40 2.57 1.36 -9.31
C GLU A 40 1.63 2.57 -9.18
N GLU A 41 1.48 3.36 -10.25
CA GLU A 41 0.57 4.51 -10.27
C GLU A 41 -0.90 4.07 -10.18
N ASN A 42 -1.27 2.96 -10.82
CA ASN A 42 -2.62 2.41 -10.74
C ASN A 42 -2.91 1.87 -9.33
N VAL A 43 -1.94 1.19 -8.71
CA VAL A 43 -2.06 0.70 -7.33
C VAL A 43 -2.17 1.87 -6.35
N LYS A 44 -1.34 2.90 -6.52
CA LYS A 44 -1.38 4.12 -5.70
C LYS A 44 -2.73 4.84 -5.82
N THR A 45 -3.25 4.98 -7.03
CA THR A 45 -4.57 5.57 -7.28
C THR A 45 -5.67 4.75 -6.61
N PHE A 46 -5.64 3.42 -6.79
CA PHE A 46 -6.58 2.50 -6.19
C PHE A 46 -6.59 2.61 -4.65
N ILE A 47 -5.42 2.52 -4.00
CA ILE A 47 -5.31 2.63 -2.53
C ILE A 47 -5.76 4.01 -2.04
N GLY A 48 -5.43 5.07 -2.77
CA GLY A 48 -5.86 6.43 -2.45
C GLY A 48 -7.39 6.55 -2.43
N SER A 49 -8.06 6.02 -3.47
CA SER A 49 -9.53 5.98 -3.52
C SER A 49 -10.11 5.10 -2.41
N VAL A 50 -9.56 3.90 -2.21
CA VAL A 50 -10.02 2.95 -1.19
C VAL A 50 -9.96 3.56 0.21
N ASN A 51 -8.85 4.21 0.57
CA ASN A 51 -8.72 4.87 1.87
C ASN A 51 -9.71 6.02 2.01
N THR A 52 -9.80 6.91 1.01
CA THR A 52 -10.64 8.11 1.08
C THR A 52 -12.11 7.75 1.34
N GLU A 53 -12.61 6.74 0.63
CA GLU A 53 -13.99 6.29 0.79
C GLU A 53 -14.18 5.45 2.05
N ALA A 54 -13.21 4.61 2.43
CA ALA A 54 -13.26 3.87 3.68
C ALA A 54 -13.31 4.80 4.90
N GLU A 55 -12.54 5.90 4.90
CA GLU A 55 -12.60 6.93 5.95
C GLU A 55 -14.02 7.52 6.09
N TYR A 56 -14.70 7.77 4.97
CA TYR A 56 -16.09 8.24 4.98
C TYR A 56 -17.04 7.22 5.60
N PHE A 57 -16.92 5.94 5.24
CA PHE A 57 -17.75 4.88 5.83
C PHE A 57 -17.44 4.65 7.33
N LEU A 58 -16.18 4.81 7.73
CA LEU A 58 -15.77 4.73 9.13
C LEU A 58 -16.29 5.92 9.95
N GLU A 59 -16.31 7.12 9.38
CA GLU A 59 -16.89 8.29 10.04
C GLU A 59 -18.37 8.07 10.36
N ASP A 60 -19.14 7.51 9.42
CA ASP A 60 -20.54 7.15 9.66
C ASP A 60 -20.69 5.99 10.67
N SER A 61 -19.84 4.97 10.58
CA SER A 61 -19.90 3.78 11.44
C SER A 61 -19.56 4.11 12.89
N PHE A 62 -18.50 4.89 13.12
CA PHE A 62 -18.03 5.26 14.47
C PHE A 62 -18.60 6.58 14.98
N GLN A 63 -19.32 7.34 14.13
CA GLN A 63 -19.74 8.71 14.40
C GLN A 63 -18.55 9.57 14.86
N LEU A 64 -17.38 9.30 14.28
CA LEU A 64 -16.08 9.85 14.66
C LEU A 64 -15.20 9.90 13.44
N LYS A 65 -14.69 11.09 13.11
CA LYS A 65 -13.71 11.26 12.05
C LYS A 65 -12.51 10.33 12.30
N THR A 66 -12.25 9.45 11.34
CA THR A 66 -11.18 8.45 11.39
C THR A 66 -10.30 8.63 10.17
N ILE A 67 -8.99 8.70 10.37
CA ILE A 67 -7.99 8.90 9.33
C ILE A 67 -7.17 7.62 9.19
N LEU A 68 -7.04 7.12 7.96
CA LEU A 68 -6.22 5.99 7.58
C LEU A 68 -4.86 6.49 7.08
N ASP A 69 -3.88 6.49 7.96
CA ASP A 69 -2.50 6.77 7.59
C ASP A 69 -1.88 5.52 6.98
N SER A 70 -1.65 5.54 5.67
CA SER A 70 -1.28 4.35 4.92
C SER A 70 0.12 4.40 4.33
N ARG A 71 0.79 3.25 4.28
CA ARG A 71 1.95 3.03 3.42
C ARG A 71 1.71 1.83 2.52
N THR A 72 2.43 1.80 1.40
CA THR A 72 2.40 0.69 0.45
C THR A 72 3.80 0.08 0.37
N LYS A 73 3.88 -1.25 0.45
CA LYS A 73 5.08 -2.04 0.24
C LYS A 73 4.78 -3.15 -0.75
N TYR A 74 5.56 -3.22 -1.82
CA TYR A 74 5.50 -4.35 -2.75
C TYR A 74 6.25 -5.53 -2.14
N ILE A 75 5.63 -6.71 -2.12
CA ILE A 75 6.30 -7.90 -1.58
C ILE A 75 7.38 -8.44 -2.53
N LYS A 76 7.30 -8.07 -3.81
CA LYS A 76 8.28 -8.45 -4.83
C LYS A 76 9.68 -7.98 -4.40
N GLY A 77 10.60 -8.93 -4.28
CA GLY A 77 11.98 -8.66 -3.83
C GLY A 77 12.19 -8.74 -2.32
N ASP A 78 11.14 -8.91 -1.52
CA ASP A 78 11.21 -9.29 -0.11
C ASP A 78 11.01 -10.81 -0.02
N ALA A 79 12.11 -11.57 -0.15
CA ALA A 79 12.05 -13.04 -0.22
C ALA A 79 11.26 -13.69 0.94
N PRO A 80 11.40 -13.26 2.21
CA PRO A 80 10.56 -13.75 3.30
C PRO A 80 9.05 -13.54 3.08
N LEU A 81 8.62 -12.33 2.71
CA LEU A 81 7.19 -12.04 2.49
C LEU A 81 6.67 -12.71 1.22
N GLU A 82 7.46 -12.71 0.15
CA GLU A 82 7.10 -13.34 -1.12
C GLU A 82 6.89 -14.86 -0.95
N ASN A 83 7.79 -15.54 -0.24
CA ASN A 83 7.65 -16.97 0.05
C ASN A 83 6.39 -17.23 0.89
N LEU A 84 6.15 -16.44 1.93
CA LEU A 84 4.99 -16.58 2.82
C LEU A 84 3.66 -16.44 2.06
N VAL A 85 3.53 -15.41 1.22
CA VAL A 85 2.32 -15.20 0.43
C VAL A 85 2.19 -16.28 -0.64
N ARG A 86 3.29 -16.66 -1.31
CA ARG A 86 3.28 -17.73 -2.33
C ARG A 86 2.84 -19.08 -1.77
N GLU A 87 3.29 -19.46 -0.58
CA GLU A 87 2.90 -20.72 0.07
C GLU A 87 1.40 -20.79 0.41
N ASN A 88 0.77 -19.63 0.61
CA ASN A 88 -0.67 -19.53 0.86
C ASN A 88 -1.48 -19.27 -0.42
N ASN A 89 -0.84 -19.03 -1.56
CA ASN A 89 -1.53 -18.83 -2.83
C ASN A 89 -1.85 -20.19 -3.49
N ARG A 90 -3.12 -20.40 -3.86
CA ARG A 90 -3.61 -21.60 -4.55
C ARG A 90 -4.39 -21.15 -5.78
N TYR A 91 -3.69 -20.92 -6.89
CA TYR A 91 -4.33 -20.39 -8.10
C TYR A 91 -5.66 -21.10 -8.40
N PRO A 92 -6.78 -20.37 -8.61
CA PRO A 92 -6.89 -18.91 -8.74
C PRO A 92 -7.28 -18.15 -7.44
N TYR A 93 -7.12 -18.74 -6.25
CA TYR A 93 -7.55 -18.19 -4.96
C TYR A 93 -6.43 -18.08 -3.92
N VAL A 94 -6.66 -17.29 -2.87
CA VAL A 94 -5.77 -17.20 -1.71
C VAL A 94 -6.29 -18.09 -0.58
N TYR A 95 -5.41 -18.83 0.11
CA TYR A 95 -5.77 -19.55 1.33
C TYR A 95 -5.89 -18.58 2.52
N LEU A 96 -7.10 -18.07 2.73
CA LEU A 96 -7.37 -16.89 3.55
C LEU A 96 -6.87 -16.98 4.99
N ASP A 97 -7.28 -18.01 5.74
CA ASP A 97 -6.91 -18.14 7.16
C ASP A 97 -5.42 -18.41 7.36
N GLY A 98 -4.81 -19.17 6.45
CA GLY A 98 -3.35 -19.40 6.45
C GLY A 98 -2.60 -18.10 6.24
N THR A 99 -2.97 -17.33 5.22
CA THR A 99 -2.38 -16.00 4.95
C THR A 99 -2.52 -15.06 6.14
N ILE A 100 -3.71 -14.95 6.73
CA ILE A 100 -3.94 -14.09 7.91
C ILE A 100 -3.03 -14.51 9.06
N ARG A 101 -2.99 -15.81 9.38
CA ARG A 101 -2.18 -16.34 10.48
C ARG A 101 -0.69 -16.07 10.26
N ASP A 102 -0.20 -16.37 9.06
CA ASP A 102 1.23 -16.31 8.77
C ASP A 102 1.72 -14.85 8.70
N LEU A 103 0.97 -13.95 8.06
CA LEU A 103 1.28 -12.51 8.07
C LEU A 103 1.19 -11.92 9.47
N THR A 104 0.15 -12.25 10.25
CA THR A 104 0.04 -11.80 11.64
C THR A 104 1.26 -12.25 12.44
N SER A 105 1.67 -13.51 12.28
CA SER A 105 2.85 -14.05 12.96
C SER A 105 4.14 -13.33 12.54
N HIS A 106 4.28 -12.99 11.26
CA HIS A 106 5.45 -12.27 10.73
C HIS A 106 5.62 -10.88 11.37
N PHE A 107 4.52 -10.16 11.62
CA PHE A 107 4.53 -8.80 12.16
C PHE A 107 4.37 -8.73 13.68
N LYS A 108 3.94 -9.81 14.35
CA LYS A 108 3.64 -9.81 15.79
C LYS A 108 4.80 -9.35 16.69
N THR A 109 6.04 -9.67 16.33
CA THR A 109 7.23 -9.34 17.13
C THR A 109 7.98 -8.12 16.62
N LYS A 110 7.46 -7.46 15.59
CA LYS A 110 8.08 -6.31 14.93
C LYS A 110 7.35 -5.03 15.31
N THR A 111 7.96 -3.89 15.00
CA THR A 111 7.17 -2.64 14.92
C THR A 111 6.16 -2.83 13.79
N HIS A 112 4.88 -2.66 14.09
CA HIS A 112 3.82 -2.94 13.15
C HIS A 112 2.78 -1.82 13.14
N PRO A 113 2.12 -1.57 11.99
CA PRO A 113 0.93 -0.73 11.94
C PRO A 113 -0.22 -1.39 12.73
N ASP A 114 -1.31 -0.66 12.92
CA ASP A 114 -2.53 -1.22 13.53
C ASP A 114 -3.12 -2.31 12.61
N ILE A 115 -2.98 -2.11 11.29
CA ILE A 115 -3.52 -2.98 10.25
C ILE A 115 -2.45 -3.33 9.21
N ILE A 116 -2.31 -4.61 8.89
CA ILE A 116 -1.65 -5.14 7.69
C ILE A 116 -2.74 -5.52 6.69
N CYS A 117 -2.68 -5.00 5.47
CA CYS A 117 -3.65 -5.31 4.43
C CYS A 117 -2.95 -5.91 3.22
N LEU A 118 -3.15 -7.19 2.95
CA LEU A 118 -2.66 -7.81 1.72
C LEU A 118 -3.60 -7.46 0.57
N VAL A 119 -3.05 -6.87 -0.49
CA VAL A 119 -3.74 -6.59 -1.75
C VAL A 119 -3.35 -7.66 -2.75
N THR A 120 -4.32 -8.44 -3.23
CA THR A 120 -4.09 -9.60 -4.11
C THR A 120 -4.88 -9.51 -5.41
N GLY A 121 -4.30 -10.00 -6.50
CA GLY A 121 -5.01 -10.18 -7.77
C GLY A 121 -5.80 -11.50 -7.84
N TYR A 122 -5.67 -12.38 -6.85
CA TYR A 122 -6.40 -13.64 -6.77
C TYR A 122 -7.78 -13.47 -6.14
N GLN A 123 -8.65 -14.45 -6.41
CA GLN A 123 -10.00 -14.44 -5.84
C GLN A 123 -9.96 -14.72 -4.34
N ILE A 124 -10.71 -13.92 -3.58
CA ILE A 124 -10.96 -14.18 -2.16
C ILE A 124 -12.15 -15.14 -2.07
N TYR A 125 -11.86 -16.36 -1.63
CA TYR A 125 -12.83 -17.45 -1.53
C TYR A 125 -12.55 -18.27 -0.26
N ASP A 126 -13.54 -18.40 0.64
CA ASP A 126 -13.38 -19.11 1.91
C ASP A 126 -13.91 -20.57 1.87
N GLY A 127 -14.47 -21.01 0.73
CA GLY A 127 -15.09 -22.33 0.62
C GLY A 127 -16.56 -22.38 1.01
N ASP A 128 -17.11 -21.30 1.55
CA ASP A 128 -18.46 -21.26 2.13
C ASP A 128 -19.21 -19.98 1.69
N GLN A 129 -19.24 -18.96 2.55
CA GLN A 129 -20.06 -17.75 2.40
C GLN A 129 -19.37 -16.65 1.60
N VAL A 130 -18.04 -16.65 1.53
CA VAL A 130 -17.27 -15.67 0.76
C VAL A 130 -16.93 -16.25 -0.60
N ARG A 131 -17.66 -15.79 -1.62
CA ARG A 131 -17.41 -16.13 -3.03
C ARG A 131 -17.05 -14.89 -3.82
N LYS A 132 -15.80 -14.81 -4.31
CA LYS A 132 -15.26 -13.61 -4.98
C LYS A 132 -15.44 -12.37 -4.12
N GLY A 133 -15.06 -12.49 -2.84
CA GLY A 133 -15.17 -11.39 -1.89
C GLY A 133 -14.26 -10.22 -2.28
N TYR A 134 -14.70 -9.01 -1.97
CA TYR A 134 -13.87 -7.81 -2.10
C TYR A 134 -12.80 -7.71 -1.00
N GLY A 135 -13.00 -8.44 0.10
CA GLY A 135 -12.07 -8.52 1.21
C GLY A 135 -12.42 -9.65 2.16
N TYR A 136 -11.48 -9.99 3.04
CA TYR A 136 -11.68 -10.96 4.11
C TYR A 136 -10.81 -10.64 5.34
N SER A 137 -11.42 -10.80 6.51
CA SER A 137 -10.72 -10.92 7.79
C SER A 137 -11.60 -11.64 8.80
N SER A 138 -10.97 -12.28 9.78
CA SER A 138 -11.62 -12.97 10.89
C SER A 138 -11.17 -12.45 12.27
N GLN A 139 -10.26 -11.48 12.30
CA GLN A 139 -9.65 -10.99 13.53
C GLN A 139 -10.51 -9.92 14.21
N LYS A 140 -10.46 -9.86 15.55
CA LYS A 140 -11.26 -8.93 16.38
C LYS A 140 -10.44 -8.24 17.46
N THR A 141 -9.18 -7.95 17.13
CA THR A 141 -8.14 -7.52 18.08
C THR A 141 -7.52 -6.18 17.71
N LEU A 142 -8.24 -5.32 16.97
CA LEU A 142 -7.76 -3.97 16.61
C LEU A 142 -7.29 -3.21 17.86
N CYS A 143 -6.18 -2.48 17.79
CA CYS A 143 -5.53 -1.80 18.93
C CYS A 143 -4.99 -2.72 20.06
N GLU A 144 -5.19 -4.03 20.02
CA GLU A 144 -4.62 -5.00 20.98
C GLU A 144 -3.47 -5.80 20.37
N SER A 145 -3.59 -6.12 19.09
CA SER A 145 -2.54 -6.67 18.25
C SER A 145 -2.63 -6.09 16.85
N VAL A 146 -1.64 -6.37 16.01
CA VAL A 146 -1.79 -6.18 14.57
C VAL A 146 -3.01 -6.96 14.07
N VAL A 147 -3.80 -6.31 13.21
CA VAL A 147 -4.92 -6.93 12.49
C VAL A 147 -4.50 -7.15 11.04
N THR A 148 -4.66 -8.37 10.54
CA THR A 148 -4.43 -8.70 9.13
C THR A 148 -5.75 -8.78 8.38
N LEU A 149 -5.83 -8.03 7.28
CA LEU A 149 -6.93 -7.99 6.33
C LEU A 149 -6.43 -8.41 4.94
N LEU A 150 -7.33 -8.90 4.11
CA LEU A 150 -7.10 -9.12 2.69
C LEU A 150 -8.11 -8.29 1.89
N ILE A 151 -7.68 -7.67 0.80
CA ILE A 151 -8.57 -7.08 -0.21
C ILE A 151 -8.19 -7.55 -1.61
N ALA A 152 -9.19 -7.70 -2.46
CA ALA A 152 -8.97 -7.98 -3.88
C ALA A 152 -8.59 -6.67 -4.59
N TYR A 153 -7.61 -6.74 -5.49
CA TYR A 153 -7.32 -5.64 -6.40
C TYR A 153 -8.34 -5.64 -7.55
N ASP A 154 -9.14 -4.57 -7.63
CA ASP A 154 -10.00 -4.29 -8.78
C ASP A 154 -10.21 -2.77 -8.88
N SER A 155 -9.62 -2.16 -9.90
CA SER A 155 -9.66 -0.71 -10.12
C SER A 155 -11.07 -0.18 -10.38
N TYR A 156 -11.98 -1.02 -10.89
CA TYR A 156 -13.36 -0.65 -11.21
C TYR A 156 -14.32 -0.83 -10.02
N LYS A 157 -13.87 -1.51 -8.97
CA LYS A 157 -14.68 -1.85 -7.79
C LYS A 157 -14.20 -1.17 -6.50
N HIS A 158 -13.38 -0.13 -6.62
CA HIS A 158 -12.83 0.58 -5.47
C HIS A 158 -13.91 0.93 -4.42
N ASN A 159 -15.06 1.49 -4.79
CA ASN A 159 -16.13 1.81 -3.83
C ASN A 159 -16.67 0.61 -3.04
N ASP A 160 -16.90 -0.53 -3.70
CA ASP A 160 -17.34 -1.74 -3.00
C ASP A 160 -16.23 -2.28 -2.06
N ILE A 161 -14.98 -2.18 -2.50
CA ILE A 161 -13.79 -2.56 -1.73
C ILE A 161 -13.57 -1.60 -0.54
N SER A 162 -13.79 -0.30 -0.70
CA SER A 162 -13.73 0.73 0.34
C SER A 162 -14.74 0.44 1.45
N GLN A 163 -15.99 0.12 1.07
CA GLN A 163 -17.03 -0.25 2.02
C GLN A 163 -16.66 -1.56 2.74
N MET A 164 -16.13 -2.54 2.01
CA MET A 164 -15.65 -3.79 2.62
C MET A 164 -14.51 -3.54 3.60
N LEU A 165 -13.52 -2.72 3.25
CA LEU A 165 -12.41 -2.37 4.12
C LEU A 165 -12.92 -1.72 5.43
N ALA A 166 -13.80 -0.71 5.33
CA ALA A 166 -14.37 -0.05 6.50
C ALA A 166 -15.17 -1.02 7.38
N ARG A 167 -15.93 -1.93 6.76
CA ARG A 167 -16.65 -2.99 7.47
C ARG A 167 -15.69 -3.93 8.20
N MET A 168 -14.65 -4.42 7.54
CA MET A 168 -13.67 -5.30 8.18
C MET A 168 -12.94 -4.62 9.35
N ILE A 169 -12.61 -3.33 9.22
CA ILE A 169 -12.03 -2.54 10.33
C ILE A 169 -13.02 -2.46 11.50
N THR A 170 -14.30 -2.22 11.21
CA THR A 170 -15.36 -2.17 12.21
C THR A 170 -15.57 -3.53 12.88
N ASP A 171 -15.61 -4.62 12.09
CA ASP A 171 -15.73 -6.00 12.56
C ASP A 171 -14.50 -6.43 13.40
N SER A 172 -13.36 -5.77 13.19
CA SER A 172 -12.10 -6.03 13.91
C SER A 172 -12.04 -5.39 15.31
N VAL A 173 -13.00 -4.54 15.67
CA VAL A 173 -13.10 -3.94 17.00
C VAL A 173 -13.44 -5.03 18.02
N ASN A 174 -12.72 -5.06 19.15
CA ASN A 174 -12.97 -6.05 20.19
C ASN A 174 -14.36 -5.84 20.81
N PRO A 175 -15.30 -6.79 20.65
CA PRO A 175 -16.67 -6.63 21.11
C PRO A 175 -16.80 -6.60 22.63
N ASN A 176 -15.77 -7.05 23.37
CA ASN A 176 -15.75 -6.96 24.83
C ASN A 176 -15.44 -5.54 25.32
N LYS A 177 -14.69 -4.75 24.54
CA LYS A 177 -14.35 -3.36 24.87
C LYS A 177 -15.35 -2.36 24.29
N VAL A 178 -15.83 -2.62 23.07
CA VAL A 178 -16.89 -1.82 22.43
C VAL A 178 -18.02 -2.76 22.00
N PRO A 179 -18.93 -3.12 22.92
CA PRO A 179 -20.07 -3.97 22.59
C PRO A 179 -21.00 -3.24 21.61
N HIS A 180 -21.62 -4.00 20.72
CA HIS A 180 -22.59 -3.50 19.74
C HIS A 180 -22.05 -2.37 18.83
N VAL A 181 -20.79 -2.45 18.40
CA VAL A 181 -20.14 -1.45 17.53
C VAL A 181 -20.97 -1.09 16.28
N HIS A 182 -21.77 -2.02 15.75
CA HIS A 182 -22.66 -1.80 14.61
C HIS A 182 -23.98 -1.09 14.92
N GLN A 183 -24.38 -0.94 16.19
CA GLN A 183 -25.74 -0.53 16.56
C GLN A 183 -25.93 0.98 16.82
N LYS A 184 -24.94 1.84 16.51
CA LYS A 184 -25.04 3.32 16.60
C LYS A 184 -25.72 3.85 17.88
N TRP A 185 -25.41 3.25 19.04
CA TRP A 185 -25.96 3.69 20.33
C TRP A 185 -25.39 5.04 20.77
N SER A 186 -26.07 5.70 21.72
CA SER A 186 -25.76 7.07 22.15
C SER A 186 -24.34 7.28 22.70
N ASN A 187 -23.67 6.22 23.14
CA ASN A 187 -22.30 6.26 23.68
C ASN A 187 -21.23 5.74 22.69
N LEU A 188 -21.59 5.41 21.44
CA LEU A 188 -20.67 4.79 20.49
C LEU A 188 -19.46 5.69 20.19
N THR A 189 -19.68 6.96 19.82
CA THR A 189 -18.61 7.92 19.51
C THR A 189 -17.57 7.99 20.63
N LYS A 190 -18.01 8.11 21.89
CA LYS A 190 -17.11 8.22 23.05
C LYS A 190 -16.36 6.91 23.28
N SER A 191 -17.04 5.77 23.16
CA SER A 191 -16.44 4.45 23.35
C SER A 191 -15.40 4.15 22.27
N MET A 192 -15.72 4.45 21.01
CA MET A 192 -14.79 4.32 19.89
C MET A 192 -13.61 5.26 20.01
N LYS A 193 -13.83 6.52 20.41
CA LYS A 193 -12.73 7.47 20.63
C LYS A 193 -11.75 6.97 21.69
N ASN A 194 -12.25 6.44 22.80
CA ASN A 194 -11.43 5.85 23.84
C ASN A 194 -10.69 4.61 23.32
N TYR A 195 -11.41 3.70 22.65
CA TYR A 195 -10.84 2.47 22.09
C TYR A 195 -9.70 2.74 21.09
N LEU A 196 -9.95 3.59 20.10
CA LEU A 196 -8.96 3.94 19.07
C LEU A 196 -7.79 4.74 19.62
N SER A 197 -7.91 5.36 20.80
CA SER A 197 -6.76 5.98 21.48
C SER A 197 -5.75 4.96 22.03
N GLU A 198 -6.13 3.69 22.14
CA GLU A 198 -5.25 2.59 22.53
C GLU A 198 -4.42 2.05 21.36
N CYS A 199 -4.78 2.39 20.11
CA CYS A 199 -4.01 2.02 18.92
C CYS A 199 -2.64 2.70 18.94
N LYS A 200 -1.58 1.91 18.72
CA LYS A 200 -0.17 2.32 18.82
C LYS A 200 0.62 1.92 17.57
N GLY A 201 -0.08 1.57 16.50
CA GLY A 201 0.53 1.16 15.26
C GLY A 201 1.46 2.23 14.72
N SER A 202 2.60 1.77 14.21
CA SER A 202 3.58 2.62 13.55
C SER A 202 4.28 1.84 12.47
N PHE A 203 4.81 2.56 11.49
CA PHE A 203 5.60 1.95 10.44
C PHE A 203 7.04 1.77 10.91
N GLU A 204 7.67 0.66 10.54
CA GLU A 204 9.12 0.54 10.62
C GLU A 204 9.74 1.75 9.91
N GLN A 205 10.71 2.38 10.58
CA GLN A 205 11.56 3.35 9.93
C GLN A 205 12.43 2.56 8.96
N GLU A 206 12.30 2.81 7.65
CA GLU A 206 13.32 2.38 6.71
C GLU A 206 14.65 2.96 7.22
N MET A 207 15.57 2.09 7.63
CA MET A 207 16.93 2.52 7.86
C MET A 207 17.42 3.04 6.51
N LEU A 208 17.51 4.37 6.39
CA LEU A 208 18.26 4.98 5.29
C LEU A 208 19.61 4.27 5.24
N PRO A 209 20.12 3.92 4.05
CA PRO A 209 21.48 3.40 3.94
C PRO A 209 22.38 4.36 4.70
N GLU A 210 23.13 3.82 5.66
CA GLU A 210 24.03 4.56 6.53
C GLU A 210 24.85 5.46 5.62
N GLY A 211 24.56 6.77 5.67
CA GLY A 211 25.25 7.74 4.83
C GLY A 211 26.75 7.59 5.08
N PRO A 212 27.60 7.94 4.10
CA PRO A 212 29.04 7.88 4.30
C PRO A 212 29.39 8.55 5.63
N PRO A 213 30.27 7.93 6.44
CA PRO A 213 30.51 8.37 7.80
C PRO A 213 30.79 9.88 7.81
N PRO A 214 30.20 10.63 8.76
CA PRO A 214 30.47 12.06 8.83
C PRO A 214 31.98 12.26 8.89
N PRO A 215 32.53 13.23 8.13
CA PRO A 215 33.96 13.46 8.12
C PRO A 215 34.42 13.67 9.57
N SER A 216 35.37 12.82 9.99
CA SER A 216 35.99 12.89 11.31
C SER A 216 36.48 14.31 11.53
N THR A 217 35.96 14.99 12.56
CA THR A 217 36.51 16.25 13.06
C THR A 217 37.82 15.95 13.78
N GLU A 218 38.84 15.64 12.99
CA GLU A 218 40.22 15.68 13.47
C GLU A 218 40.54 17.15 13.76
N LYS A 219 40.79 17.43 15.05
CA LYS A 219 41.12 18.75 15.56
C LYS A 219 42.30 19.31 14.76
N GLN A 220 42.03 20.31 13.94
CA GLN A 220 43.05 21.08 13.27
C GLN A 220 43.74 21.97 14.33
N GLU A 221 44.91 21.54 14.80
CA GLU A 221 45.84 22.43 15.49
C GLU A 221 46.21 23.58 14.55
N VAL A 222 46.11 24.80 15.09
CA VAL A 222 46.51 26.03 14.43
C VAL A 222 48.04 26.14 14.49
N PRO A 223 48.71 26.48 13.38
CA PRO A 223 49.93 27.24 13.45
C PRO A 223 49.82 28.61 12.77
N GLU A 224 50.63 29.51 13.29
CA GLU A 224 50.66 30.97 13.13
C GLU A 224 50.73 31.58 11.71
N MET A 225 50.31 32.84 11.71
CA MET A 225 50.21 33.84 10.66
C MET A 225 51.59 34.36 10.20
N THR A 226 51.89 34.38 8.88
CA THR A 226 52.77 35.39 8.25
C THR A 226 52.54 35.58 6.74
N THR A 227 52.20 36.83 6.38
CA THR A 227 52.46 37.62 5.13
C THR A 227 51.95 37.17 3.73
N PRO A 228 51.35 38.09 2.93
CA PRO A 228 50.85 37.80 1.58
C PRO A 228 51.82 38.23 0.45
N PRO A 229 51.88 37.51 -0.69
CA PRO A 229 52.51 38.05 -1.90
C PRO A 229 51.55 38.21 -3.10
N GLY A 230 51.48 39.47 -3.58
CA GLY A 230 51.57 39.93 -4.98
C GLY A 230 50.59 39.43 -6.09
N PRO A 231 50.09 40.31 -6.98
CA PRO A 231 49.20 39.93 -8.07
C PRO A 231 49.93 39.19 -9.22
N PRO A 232 49.21 38.34 -9.97
CA PRO A 232 49.80 37.40 -10.93
C PRO A 232 50.23 38.06 -12.27
N PRO A 233 51.26 37.53 -12.95
CA PRO A 233 51.73 38.01 -14.25
C PRO A 233 50.85 37.51 -15.43
N PRO A 234 50.87 38.22 -16.58
CA PRO A 234 49.95 37.99 -17.70
C PRO A 234 50.30 36.80 -18.61
N PRO A 235 49.33 36.31 -19.43
CA PRO A 235 49.41 35.03 -20.14
C PRO A 235 50.33 35.03 -21.37
N GLY A 236 51.04 33.92 -21.58
CA GLY A 236 51.87 33.64 -22.76
C GLY A 236 51.10 33.04 -23.96
N PRO A 237 51.73 32.99 -25.14
CA PRO A 237 51.08 32.66 -26.42
C PRO A 237 50.83 31.15 -26.64
N PRO A 238 49.91 30.79 -27.57
CA PRO A 238 49.34 29.45 -27.68
C PRO A 238 50.26 28.45 -28.42
N PRO A 239 50.24 27.15 -28.06
CA PRO A 239 51.00 26.11 -28.76
C PRO A 239 50.33 25.61 -30.05
N GLU A 240 51.18 25.29 -31.02
CA GLU A 240 50.87 24.74 -32.34
C GLU A 240 50.33 23.29 -32.31
N ALA A 241 49.57 22.96 -33.36
CA ALA A 241 48.87 21.71 -33.56
C ALA A 241 49.79 20.49 -33.65
N THR A 242 49.43 19.43 -32.92
CA THR A 242 49.92 18.07 -33.16
C THR A 242 48.75 17.10 -33.27
N THR A 243 48.87 16.23 -34.26
CA THR A 243 47.89 15.34 -34.85
C THR A 243 47.41 14.26 -33.88
N THR A 244 46.11 14.25 -33.55
CA THR A 244 45.50 13.18 -32.73
C THR A 244 44.97 12.08 -33.64
N ALA A 245 45.42 10.85 -33.40
CA ALA A 245 44.89 9.64 -34.02
C ALA A 245 43.41 9.42 -33.61
N LYS A 246 42.61 9.00 -34.59
CA LYS A 246 41.17 8.73 -34.51
C LYS A 246 40.91 7.47 -33.67
N PRO A 247 39.98 7.48 -32.69
CA PRO A 247 39.46 6.26 -32.08
C PRO A 247 38.59 5.51 -33.09
N GLU A 248 38.88 4.22 -33.29
CA GLU A 248 38.09 3.32 -34.14
C GLU A 248 36.80 2.90 -33.39
N LEU A 249 35.66 3.11 -34.05
CA LEU A 249 34.32 2.80 -33.54
C LEU A 249 34.05 1.29 -33.75
N PRO A 250 33.41 0.56 -32.81
CA PRO A 250 33.04 -0.83 -33.04
C PRO A 250 32.04 -0.96 -34.21
N GLU A 251 32.26 -1.92 -35.11
CA GLU A 251 31.36 -2.23 -36.22
C GLU A 251 29.95 -2.65 -35.70
N PRO A 252 28.87 -2.18 -36.34
CA PRO A 252 27.53 -2.69 -36.09
C PRO A 252 27.40 -4.15 -36.53
N GLN A 253 26.85 -5.01 -35.66
CA GLN A 253 26.46 -6.36 -36.07
C GLN A 253 25.38 -6.32 -37.17
N PRO A 254 25.44 -7.22 -38.17
CA PRO A 254 24.42 -7.28 -39.21
C PRO A 254 23.07 -7.71 -38.63
N PRO A 255 21.94 -7.20 -39.18
CA PRO A 255 20.61 -7.49 -38.66
C PRO A 255 20.28 -8.99 -38.76
N HIS A 256 19.71 -9.54 -37.68
CA HIS A 256 19.10 -10.85 -37.67
C HIS A 256 18.00 -10.92 -38.75
N GLN A 257 18.07 -11.94 -39.61
CA GLN A 257 17.02 -12.23 -40.57
C GLN A 257 15.72 -12.58 -39.83
N PRO A 258 14.55 -12.09 -40.29
CA PRO A 258 13.27 -12.49 -39.74
C PRO A 258 13.03 -13.99 -39.96
N VAL A 259 12.69 -14.70 -38.89
CA VAL A 259 12.13 -16.06 -38.97
C VAL A 259 10.79 -15.96 -39.70
N PRO A 260 10.50 -16.82 -40.71
CA PRO A 260 9.19 -16.83 -41.37
C PRO A 260 8.09 -17.16 -40.36
N PRO A 261 6.90 -16.52 -40.41
CA PRO A 261 5.80 -16.86 -39.52
C PRO A 261 5.33 -18.30 -39.76
N GLU A 262 5.22 -19.07 -38.67
CA GLU A 262 4.53 -20.36 -38.68
C GLU A 262 3.08 -20.14 -39.14
N THR A 263 2.68 -20.90 -40.14
CA THR A 263 1.32 -20.90 -40.67
C THR A 263 0.40 -21.49 -39.59
N PRO A 264 -0.68 -20.81 -39.15
CA PRO A 264 -1.64 -21.41 -38.24
C PRO A 264 -2.30 -22.61 -38.91
N GLN A 265 -2.15 -23.80 -38.32
CA GLN A 265 -2.96 -24.95 -38.68
C GLN A 265 -4.41 -24.68 -38.28
N GLU A 266 -5.28 -24.76 -39.27
CA GLU A 266 -6.74 -24.71 -39.13
C GLU A 266 -7.22 -25.91 -38.29
N PRO A 267 -8.05 -25.71 -37.25
CA PRO A 267 -8.61 -26.83 -36.50
C PRO A 267 -9.65 -27.54 -37.36
N SER A 268 -9.30 -28.75 -37.78
CA SER A 268 -10.21 -29.68 -38.44
C SER A 268 -11.35 -30.06 -37.49
N ASN A 269 -12.57 -29.66 -37.87
CA ASN A 269 -13.81 -30.12 -37.26
C ASN A 269 -13.96 -31.63 -37.47
N THR A 270 -14.22 -32.37 -36.40
CA THR A 270 -14.92 -33.66 -36.50
C THR A 270 -15.90 -33.76 -35.34
N GLU A 271 -17.18 -33.73 -35.72
CA GLU A 271 -18.33 -33.95 -34.85
C GLU A 271 -18.46 -35.43 -34.44
N GLY A 272 -18.77 -35.63 -33.15
CA GLY A 272 -19.73 -36.64 -32.66
C GLY A 272 -19.18 -37.92 -32.01
N PRO A 273 -19.98 -38.67 -31.23
CA PRO A 273 -21.33 -38.37 -30.73
C PRO A 273 -21.49 -38.41 -29.19
N THR A 274 -22.54 -37.73 -28.77
CA THR A 274 -23.18 -37.66 -27.46
C THR A 274 -23.58 -39.04 -26.92
N SER A 275 -23.29 -39.34 -25.66
CA SER A 275 -23.95 -40.41 -24.91
C SER A 275 -24.73 -39.82 -23.74
N THR A 276 -26.04 -39.76 -23.94
CA THR A 276 -27.07 -39.49 -22.95
C THR A 276 -27.12 -40.65 -21.95
N THR A 277 -27.01 -40.36 -20.65
CA THR A 277 -27.50 -41.28 -19.60
C THR A 277 -28.57 -40.58 -18.80
N THR A 278 -29.80 -40.98 -19.08
CA THR A 278 -31.00 -40.72 -18.28
C THR A 278 -30.94 -41.57 -17.01
N LEU A 279 -31.05 -40.95 -15.84
CA LEU A 279 -31.52 -41.61 -14.63
C LEU A 279 -32.70 -40.81 -14.09
N ASN A 280 -33.84 -41.49 -14.02
CA ASN A 280 -35.12 -41.00 -13.54
C ASN A 280 -35.10 -40.69 -12.03
N PRO A 281 -36.03 -39.83 -11.56
CA PRO A 281 -36.20 -39.54 -10.15
C PRO A 281 -37.12 -40.57 -9.49
N ASP A 282 -36.71 -41.09 -8.33
CA ASP A 282 -37.62 -41.80 -7.41
C ASP A 282 -37.96 -40.91 -6.21
N TYR A 283 -39.26 -40.83 -5.96
CA TYR A 283 -39.94 -40.10 -4.90
C TYR A 283 -39.66 -40.68 -3.49
N CYS A 284 -39.55 -39.78 -2.51
CA CYS A 284 -40.32 -39.76 -1.25
C CYS A 284 -40.32 -38.34 -0.69
#